data_AF-A0AAU3UZP9-F1
#
_entry.id   AF-A0AAU3UZP9-F1
#
_cell.length_a   1.000
_cell.length_b   1.000
_cell.length_c   1.000
_cell.angle_alpha   90.00
_cell.angle_beta   90.00
_cell.angle_gamma   90.00
#
_symmetry.space_group_name_H-M   'P 1'
#
loop_
_entity.id
_entity.type
_entity.pdbx_description
1 polymer ?
#
loop_
_entity_poly.entity_id
_entity_poly.type
_entity_poly.pdbx_seq_one_letter_code
_entity_poly.pdbx_strand_id
1 'polypeptide(L)'
;MAVTWYWGLARLLALAGIDFDEVADLFYAWLRGERRLWFIPAVDDATGLKPAVLVGRTDTGEVLVVLARIDGRDIYIINASRPSTELMADFEAWEARND
;
A
#
# COMPACT_ATOMS: atom_id res chain seq x y z
N MET A 1 4.44 -1.97 -17.39
CA MET A 1 3.24 -1.65 -16.60
C MET A 1 3.29 -0.16 -16.30
N ALA A 2 2.27 0.60 -16.64
CA ALA A 2 2.27 2.06 -16.46
C ALA A 2 1.41 2.40 -15.24
N VAL A 3 2.03 2.93 -14.18
CA VAL A 3 1.27 3.45 -13.04
C VAL A 3 0.78 4.84 -13.44
N THR A 4 -0.55 5.01 -13.54
CA THR A 4 -1.16 6.30 -13.88
C THR A 4 -1.52 7.04 -12.61
N TRP A 5 -1.00 8.25 -12.44
CA TRP A 5 -1.09 8.99 -11.19
C TRP A 5 -2.01 10.20 -11.29
N TYR A 6 -2.78 10.42 -10.23
CA TYR A 6 -3.63 11.60 -10.09
C TYR A 6 -2.93 12.63 -9.19
N TRP A 7 -2.55 13.80 -9.74
CA TRP A 7 -1.84 14.85 -9.00
C TRP A 7 -2.54 15.31 -7.70
N GLY A 8 -3.88 15.21 -7.65
CA GLY A 8 -4.63 15.48 -6.42
C GLY A 8 -4.28 14.54 -5.27
N LEU A 9 -4.01 13.25 -5.57
CA LEU A 9 -3.63 12.26 -4.56
C LEU A 9 -2.24 12.57 -3.99
N ALA A 10 -1.25 12.86 -4.83
CA ALA A 10 0.10 13.21 -4.38
C ALA A 10 0.08 14.40 -3.39
N ARG A 11 -0.75 15.41 -3.66
CA ARG A 11 -0.93 16.55 -2.73
C ARG A 11 -1.57 16.13 -1.40
N LEU A 12 -2.56 15.25 -1.42
CA LEU A 12 -3.21 14.77 -0.20
C LEU A 12 -2.26 13.91 0.66
N LEU A 13 -1.43 13.08 0.02
CA LEU A 13 -0.40 12.30 0.71
C LEU A 13 0.63 13.18 1.38
N ALA A 14 1.12 14.21 0.67
CA ALA A 14 2.06 15.17 1.25
C ALA A 14 1.47 15.90 2.47
N LEU A 15 0.17 16.25 2.44
CA LEU A 15 -0.52 16.82 3.60
C LEU A 15 -0.65 15.84 4.78
N ALA A 16 -0.66 14.53 4.50
CA ALA A 16 -0.61 13.48 5.50
C ALA A 16 0.82 13.12 5.95
N GLY A 17 1.84 13.86 5.47
CA GLY A 17 3.24 13.61 5.78
C GLY A 17 3.83 12.37 5.12
N ILE A 18 3.21 11.88 4.04
CA ILE A 18 3.68 10.74 3.27
C ILE A 18 4.23 11.26 1.95
N ASP A 19 5.50 10.97 1.68
CA ASP A 19 6.08 11.29 0.38
C ASP A 19 5.50 10.33 -0.67
N PHE A 20 5.17 10.90 -1.81
CA PHE A 20 4.72 10.14 -2.96
C PHE A 20 5.79 9.13 -3.41
N ASP A 21 7.07 9.52 -3.36
CA ASP A 21 8.16 8.66 -3.80
C ASP A 21 8.27 7.40 -2.92
N GLU A 22 7.97 7.48 -1.62
CA GLU A 22 7.92 6.32 -0.72
C GLU A 22 6.88 5.28 -1.18
N VAL A 23 5.71 5.74 -1.64
CA VAL A 23 4.66 4.85 -2.16
C VAL A 23 5.10 4.26 -3.50
N ALA A 24 5.65 5.07 -4.40
CA ALA A 24 6.10 4.60 -5.70
C ALA A 24 7.21 3.53 -5.57
N ASP A 25 8.23 3.80 -4.75
CA ASP A 25 9.36 2.90 -4.53
C ASP A 25 8.92 1.58 -3.89
N LEU A 26 8.00 1.63 -2.92
CA LEU A 26 7.42 0.43 -2.32
C LEU A 26 6.79 -0.50 -3.38
N PHE A 27 5.98 0.05 -4.28
CA PHE A 27 5.35 -0.74 -5.33
C PHE A 27 6.36 -1.19 -6.39
N TYR A 28 7.31 -0.36 -6.80
CA TYR A 28 8.35 -0.75 -7.75
C TYR A 28 9.19 -1.92 -7.22
N ALA A 29 9.62 -1.87 -5.96
CA ALA A 29 10.36 -2.95 -5.32
C ALA A 29 9.53 -4.26 -5.26
N TRP A 30 8.25 -4.16 -4.89
CA TRP A 30 7.37 -5.32 -4.87
C TRP A 30 7.17 -5.94 -6.26
N LEU A 31 6.97 -5.11 -7.29
CA LEU A 31 6.81 -5.57 -8.67
C LEU A 31 8.08 -6.23 -9.24
N ARG A 32 9.26 -5.84 -8.73
CA ARG A 32 10.53 -6.51 -9.03
C ARG A 32 10.77 -7.77 -8.22
N GLY A 33 9.91 -8.07 -7.24
CA GLY A 33 10.07 -9.18 -6.30
C GLY A 33 11.13 -8.93 -5.23
N GLU A 34 11.61 -7.70 -5.09
CA GLU A 34 12.62 -7.28 -4.11
C GLU A 34 11.99 -7.06 -2.72
N ARG A 35 10.66 -6.93 -2.67
CA ARG A 35 9.91 -6.65 -1.44
C ARG A 35 8.62 -7.44 -1.39
N ARG A 36 8.25 -7.90 -0.20
CA ARG A 36 6.93 -8.51 0.04
C ARG A 36 5.95 -7.45 0.53
N LEU A 37 4.69 -7.60 0.13
CA LEU A 37 3.57 -6.84 0.66
C LEU A 37 2.60 -7.79 1.33
N TRP A 38 2.11 -7.40 2.50
CA TRP A 38 1.00 -8.10 3.13
C TRP A 38 -0.31 -7.68 2.47
N PHE A 39 -1.02 -8.65 1.89
CA PHE A 39 -2.30 -8.43 1.24
C PHE A 39 -3.46 -8.72 2.20
N ILE A 40 -4.28 -7.72 2.45
CA ILE A 40 -5.49 -7.82 3.27
C ILE A 40 -6.69 -7.49 2.37
N PRO A 41 -7.57 -8.47 2.05
CA PRO A 41 -8.79 -8.21 1.31
C PRO A 41 -9.72 -7.28 2.09
N ALA A 42 -10.22 -6.21 1.45
CA ALA A 42 -11.16 -5.27 2.05
C ALA A 42 -12.48 -5.21 1.25
N VAL A 43 -12.95 -6.39 0.83
CA VAL A 43 -14.12 -6.54 -0.05
C VAL A 43 -15.39 -6.02 0.62
N ASP A 44 -16.12 -5.17 -0.10
CA ASP A 44 -17.47 -4.74 0.26
C ASP A 44 -18.48 -5.32 -0.75
N ASP A 45 -19.17 -6.37 -0.32
CA ASP A 45 -20.15 -7.09 -1.14
C ASP A 45 -21.40 -6.25 -1.45
N ALA A 46 -21.71 -5.22 -0.65
CA ALA A 46 -22.89 -4.39 -0.86
C ALA A 46 -22.71 -3.40 -2.01
N THR A 47 -21.48 -2.88 -2.19
CA THR A 47 -21.14 -1.94 -3.27
C THR A 47 -20.47 -2.63 -4.46
N GLY A 48 -20.07 -3.89 -4.32
CA GLY A 48 -19.28 -4.62 -5.31
C GLY A 48 -17.83 -4.13 -5.43
N LEU A 49 -17.41 -3.23 -4.53
CA LEU A 49 -16.04 -2.73 -4.48
C LEU A 49 -15.15 -3.81 -3.86
N LYS A 50 -14.05 -4.11 -4.57
CA LYS A 50 -13.03 -5.08 -4.12
C LYS A 50 -11.69 -4.40 -3.91
N PRO A 51 -11.58 -3.44 -2.97
CA PRO A 51 -10.29 -2.89 -2.64
C PRO A 51 -9.47 -3.93 -1.84
N ALA A 52 -8.18 -3.66 -1.82
CA ALA A 52 -7.20 -4.35 -1.03
C ALA A 52 -6.47 -3.33 -0.17
N VAL A 53 -6.18 -3.72 1.06
CA VAL A 53 -5.20 -3.03 1.89
C VAL A 53 -3.88 -3.77 1.72
N LEU A 54 -2.88 -3.03 1.26
CA LEU A 54 -1.52 -3.49 1.05
C LEU A 54 -0.65 -2.86 2.13
N VAL A 55 0.03 -3.68 2.93
CA VAL A 55 0.94 -3.19 3.97
C VAL A 55 2.35 -3.59 3.62
N GLY A 56 3.28 -2.65 3.74
CA GLY A 56 4.68 -2.91 3.42
C GLY A 56 5.62 -1.92 4.07
N ARG A 57 6.89 -2.33 4.18
CA ARG A 57 7.97 -1.53 4.76
C ARG A 57 8.74 -0.82 3.65
N THR A 58 8.95 0.48 3.78
CA THR A 58 9.72 1.31 2.83
C THR A 58 11.22 1.06 2.98
N ASP A 59 12.03 1.64 2.09
CA ASP A 59 13.50 1.60 2.18
C ASP A 59 14.04 2.31 3.43
N THR A 60 13.28 3.29 3.94
CA THR A 60 13.59 4.00 5.19
C THR A 60 13.23 3.17 6.43
N GLY A 61 12.62 1.99 6.26
CA GLY A 61 12.18 1.12 7.35
C GLY A 61 10.81 1.48 7.91
N GLU A 62 10.16 2.53 7.40
CA GLU A 62 8.82 2.93 7.83
C GLU A 62 7.74 2.03 7.22
N VAL A 63 6.63 1.86 7.92
CA VAL A 63 5.51 1.05 7.41
C VAL A 63 4.48 1.94 6.74
N LEU A 64 4.03 1.52 5.56
CA LEU A 64 2.95 2.14 4.81
C LEU A 64 1.77 1.18 4.66
N VAL A 65 0.58 1.74 4.76
CA VAL A 65 -0.69 1.09 4.51
C VAL A 65 -1.28 1.74 3.28
N VAL A 66 -1.55 0.95 2.24
CA VAL A 66 -2.03 1.46 0.96
C VAL A 66 -3.36 0.81 0.64
N LEU A 67 -4.39 1.65 0.49
CA LEU A 67 -5.67 1.24 -0.04
C LEU A 67 -5.60 1.30 -1.56
N ALA A 68 -5.77 0.17 -2.22
CA ALA A 68 -5.71 0.07 -3.67
C ALA A 68 -6.87 -0.78 -4.21
N ARG A 69 -7.25 -0.54 -5.46
CA ARG A 69 -8.03 -1.48 -6.26
C ARG A 69 -7.08 -2.18 -7.23
N ILE A 70 -7.17 -3.50 -7.30
CA ILE A 70 -6.43 -4.32 -8.27
C ILE A 70 -7.40 -4.78 -9.35
N ASP A 71 -7.07 -4.51 -10.61
CA ASP A 71 -7.86 -4.91 -11.78
C ASP A 71 -6.93 -5.59 -12.80
N GLY A 72 -6.91 -6.91 -12.79
CA GLY A 72 -5.95 -7.69 -13.58
C GLY A 72 -4.50 -7.40 -13.18
N ARG A 73 -3.77 -6.69 -14.04
CA ARG A 73 -2.39 -6.26 -13.79
C ARG A 73 -2.28 -4.80 -13.34
N ASP A 74 -3.38 -4.06 -13.40
CA ASP A 74 -3.39 -2.64 -13.06
C ASP A 74 -3.70 -2.46 -11.58
N ILE A 75 -3.05 -1.47 -10.99
CA ILE A 75 -3.16 -1.15 -9.56
C ILE A 75 -3.50 0.33 -9.46
N TYR A 76 -4.67 0.59 -8.89
CA TYR A 76 -5.19 1.93 -8.68
C TYR A 76 -5.05 2.25 -7.20
N ILE A 77 -4.09 3.10 -6.86
CA ILE A 77 -3.90 3.56 -5.48
C ILE A 77 -4.97 4.60 -5.18
N ILE A 78 -5.74 4.34 -4.13
CA ILE A 78 -6.85 5.17 -3.67
C ILE A 78 -6.37 6.09 -2.54
N ASN A 79 -5.61 5.53 -1.60
CA ASN A 79 -5.05 6.26 -0.47
C ASN A 79 -3.80 5.56 0.09
N ALA A 80 -2.96 6.29 0.80
CA ALA A 80 -1.90 5.72 1.64
C ALA A 80 -1.89 6.42 3.01
N SER A 81 -1.54 5.67 4.05
CA SER A 81 -1.47 6.15 5.42
C SER A 81 -0.37 5.43 6.20
N ARG A 82 -0.03 5.97 7.38
CA ARG A 82 0.73 5.23 8.39
C ARG A 82 -0.20 4.22 9.09
N PRO A 83 0.31 3.08 9.56
CA PRO A 83 -0.52 2.09 10.26
C PRO A 83 -0.97 2.62 11.63
N SER A 84 -2.10 2.11 12.11
CA SER A 84 -2.44 2.21 13.52
C SER A 84 -1.52 1.31 14.35
N THR A 85 -1.47 1.53 15.68
CA THR A 85 -0.68 0.69 16.59
C THR A 85 -1.06 -0.80 16.50
N GLU A 86 -2.36 -1.09 16.38
CA GLU A 86 -2.87 -2.46 16.24
C GLU A 86 -2.40 -3.10 14.93
N LEU A 87 -2.57 -2.41 13.80
CA LEU A 87 -2.15 -2.90 12.50
C LEU A 87 -0.62 -3.05 12.40
N MET A 88 0.14 -2.19 13.09
CA MET A 88 1.59 -2.31 13.17
C MET A 88 1.99 -3.63 13.82
N ALA A 89 1.41 -3.97 14.96
CA ALA A 89 1.71 -5.22 15.66
C ALA A 89 1.37 -6.45 14.82
N ASP A 90 0.22 -6.43 14.14
CA ASP A 90 -0.19 -7.50 13.23
C ASP A 90 0.76 -7.65 12.03
N PHE A 91 1.20 -6.52 11.47
CA PHE A 91 2.15 -6.49 10.36
C PHE A 91 3.53 -7.02 10.78
N GLU A 92 4.05 -6.61 11.93
CA GLU A 92 5.34 -7.13 12.46
C GLU A 92 5.29 -8.64 12.68
N ALA A 93 4.18 -9.16 13.21
CA ALA A 93 3.97 -10.59 13.35
C ALA A 93 3.85 -11.31 11.99
N TRP A 94 3.29 -10.66 10.97
CA TRP A 94 3.29 -11.19 9.62
C TRP A 94 4.70 -11.19 9.00
N GLU A 95 5.46 -10.09 9.12
CA GLU A 95 6.85 -10.00 8.62
C GLU A 95 7.71 -11.10 9.22
N ALA A 96 7.68 -11.29 10.54
CA ALA A 96 8.47 -12.33 11.22
C ALA A 96 8.15 -13.77 10.77
N ARG A 97 6.98 -14.02 10.15
CA ARG A 97 6.59 -15.32 9.59
C ARG A 97 6.93 -15.46 8.11
N ASN A 98 7.24 -14.36 7.43
CA ASN A 98 7.41 -14.28 5.99
C ASN A 98 8.79 -13.73 5.56
N ASP A 99 9.69 -13.44 6.51
CA ASP A 99 11.14 -13.37 6.31
C ASP A 99 11.72 -14.78 6.10
#